data_AF-A0A7J6BLB6-F1
#
_entry.id   AF-A0A7J6BLB6-F1
#
_cell.length_a   1.000
_cell.length_b   1.000
_cell.length_c   1.000
_cell.angle_alpha   90.00
_cell.angle_beta   90.00
_cell.angle_gamma   90.00
#
_symmetry.space_group_name_H-M   'P 1'
#
loop_
_entity.id
_entity.type
_entity.pdbx_description
1 polymer ?
#
loop_
_entity_poly.entity_id
_entity_poly.type
_entity_poly.pdbx_seq_one_letter_code
_entity_poly.pdbx_strand_id
1 'polypeptide(L)'
;MFWSSTDAIGGNVQRKQFSDGYEDQELFVSVFILQDKDHVLTCIYEICAYRRMGDDNVVARLGSMKALLGIVAGAGASYGIYKLVSGRAGDAGVNRKKSAKSVTIQPGSLMAKVSGFKVVSKSDNLDPSADTESSDIFSKSAASLEPRHLSMLLSLLQSSPNPEERRKVLVTLGNAAAFTVNQDLLREFGGLHIIAGFLSDPSPEIRVQTLNALNNLSMNVRNQEQLKIYVPSVMQMIEMSPVNSDLQLAALRLLTNVSVTDNHQHLMKNSITLLLSLLVVSNEVLQIQVLKVLVNLSSNPDLMDDIVQAQAPASLILLFDGCTSTSVLLRLLFFVGYLRAWRPSAQVAEALRRRQDSLYCVLLDGSSQLHRKLPLLLSHPDEEVKSQVARLLT
;
A
#
# COMPACT_ATOMS: atom_id res chain seq x y z
N MET A 1 6.66 40.03 -41.40
CA MET A 1 5.76 41.10 -41.84
C MET A 1 4.53 40.47 -42.44
N PHE A 2 3.36 40.95 -42.01
CA PHE A 2 2.01 40.79 -42.58
C PHE A 2 1.23 39.46 -42.47
N TRP A 3 0.11 39.62 -41.75
CA TRP A 3 -1.14 38.85 -41.68
C TRP A 3 -2.11 39.22 -42.81
N SER A 4 -3.09 38.32 -43.08
CA SER A 4 -4.55 38.54 -43.33
C SER A 4 -5.09 37.51 -44.35
N SER A 5 -5.91 36.51 -43.97
CA SER A 5 -7.40 36.49 -43.89
C SER A 5 -8.09 36.76 -45.24
N THR A 6 -9.12 36.05 -45.75
CA THR A 6 -10.14 35.10 -45.24
C THR A 6 -10.91 34.58 -46.47
N ASP A 7 -11.50 33.37 -46.42
CA ASP A 7 -12.93 33.18 -46.74
C ASP A 7 -13.40 31.74 -46.48
N ALA A 8 -14.66 31.66 -46.04
CA ALA A 8 -15.32 30.53 -45.39
C ALA A 8 -16.43 29.94 -46.27
N ILE A 9 -16.53 28.61 -46.31
CA ILE A 9 -17.76 27.81 -46.56
C ILE A 9 -17.50 26.50 -45.78
N GLY A 10 -18.22 26.12 -44.72
CA GLY A 10 -19.68 26.04 -44.59
C GLY A 10 -20.11 24.58 -44.78
N GLY A 11 -19.88 23.71 -43.79
CA GLY A 11 -20.24 22.28 -43.86
C GLY A 11 -20.44 21.66 -42.48
N ASN A 12 -21.70 21.45 -42.12
CA ASN A 12 -22.20 20.79 -40.91
C ASN A 12 -21.54 19.41 -40.67
N VAL A 13 -20.92 19.23 -39.50
CA VAL A 13 -20.78 17.90 -38.88
C VAL A 13 -21.36 17.99 -37.47
N GLN A 14 -22.44 17.26 -37.28
CA GLN A 14 -23.20 17.19 -36.03
C GLN A 14 -22.30 16.81 -34.85
N ARG A 15 -22.21 17.68 -33.83
CA ARG A 15 -21.87 17.25 -32.47
C ARG A 15 -22.98 16.33 -31.98
N LYS A 16 -22.73 15.02 -32.00
CA LYS A 16 -23.47 14.10 -31.14
C LYS A 16 -22.88 14.22 -29.74
N GLN A 17 -23.57 14.99 -28.90
CA GLN A 17 -23.53 14.78 -27.45
C GLN A 17 -24.03 13.36 -27.19
N PHE A 18 -23.14 12.49 -26.72
CA PHE A 18 -23.53 11.36 -25.89
C PHE A 18 -23.18 11.76 -24.45
N SER A 19 -24.18 12.31 -23.76
CA SER A 19 -24.33 12.06 -22.33
C SER A 19 -24.80 10.62 -22.21
N ASP A 20 -24.04 9.77 -21.55
CA ASP A 20 -24.53 8.97 -20.43
C ASP A 20 -23.44 8.02 -19.90
N GLY A 21 -23.17 8.20 -18.61
CA GLY A 21 -22.96 7.13 -17.63
C GLY A 21 -21.83 6.12 -17.89
N TYR A 22 -20.62 6.46 -17.46
CA TYR A 22 -19.66 5.47 -16.96
C TYR A 22 -19.04 6.01 -15.67
N GLU A 23 -19.42 5.40 -14.54
CA GLU A 23 -18.70 5.51 -13.27
C GLU A 23 -17.40 4.72 -13.41
N ASP A 24 -16.26 5.41 -13.36
CA ASP A 24 -14.94 4.79 -13.26
C ASP A 24 -14.85 4.02 -11.93
N GLN A 25 -14.88 2.68 -12.01
CA GLN A 25 -14.56 1.80 -10.90
C GLN A 25 -13.03 1.68 -10.77
N GLU A 26 -12.43 2.55 -9.96
CA GLU A 26 -11.03 2.42 -9.54
C GLU A 26 -10.89 1.38 -8.41
N LEU A 27 -10.02 0.41 -8.65
CA LEU A 27 -9.67 -0.68 -7.75
C LEU A 27 -8.50 -0.27 -6.85
N PHE A 28 -8.80 0.26 -5.67
CA PHE A 28 -7.79 0.63 -4.67
C PHE A 28 -7.43 -0.55 -3.77
N VAL A 29 -6.16 -0.99 -3.81
CA VAL A 29 -5.57 -1.82 -2.76
C VAL A 29 -4.81 -0.89 -1.81
N SER A 30 -5.48 -0.42 -0.75
CA SER A 30 -4.83 0.33 0.33
C SER A 30 -4.36 -0.63 1.44
N VAL A 31 -3.06 -0.70 1.66
CA VAL A 31 -2.50 -1.37 2.86
C VAL A 31 -2.53 -0.37 4.00
N PHE A 32 -3.46 -0.55 4.95
CA PHE A 32 -3.43 0.16 6.21
C PHE A 32 -2.32 -0.42 7.10
N ILE A 33 -1.26 0.36 7.35
CA ILE A 33 -0.33 0.08 8.45
C ILE A 33 -0.77 0.94 9.65
N LEU A 34 -1.54 0.36 10.56
CA LEU A 34 -1.62 0.88 11.92
C LEU A 34 -0.39 0.33 12.67
N GLN A 35 0.53 1.22 13.03
CA GLN A 35 1.61 0.85 13.96
C GLN A 35 1.01 0.74 15.37
N ASP A 36 0.83 -0.49 15.86
CA ASP A 36 0.82 -0.75 17.30
C ASP A 36 1.74 -1.95 17.60
N LYS A 37 2.40 -1.88 18.77
CA LYS A 37 3.70 -2.50 19.03
C LYS A 37 3.74 -4.01 19.11
N ASP A 38 2.61 -4.73 19.13
CA ASP A 38 2.66 -6.18 19.38
C ASP A 38 1.69 -7.04 18.55
N HIS A 39 0.87 -6.47 17.65
CA HIS A 39 -0.02 -7.28 16.80
C HIS A 39 -0.24 -6.66 15.41
N VAL A 40 0.23 -7.34 14.37
CA VAL A 40 -0.07 -7.01 12.98
C VAL A 40 -1.50 -7.48 12.68
N LEU A 41 -2.47 -6.58 12.69
CA LEU A 41 -3.78 -6.87 12.11
C LEU A 41 -3.69 -6.65 10.59
N THR A 42 -3.32 -7.70 9.84
CA THR A 42 -3.35 -7.67 8.39
C THR A 42 -4.78 -7.87 7.90
N CYS A 43 -5.52 -6.79 7.61
CA CYS A 43 -6.70 -6.91 6.74
C CYS A 43 -6.21 -6.88 5.29
N ILE A 44 -5.92 -8.06 4.73
CA ILE A 44 -5.70 -8.23 3.30
C ILE A 44 -7.07 -8.24 2.62
N TYR A 45 -7.36 -7.21 1.81
CA TYR A 45 -8.28 -7.39 0.69
C TYR A 45 -7.41 -7.57 -0.56
N GLU A 46 -7.23 -8.82 -0.97
CA GLU A 46 -6.88 -9.12 -2.36
C GLU A 46 -8.10 -8.77 -3.19
N ILE A 47 -7.97 -7.80 -4.09
CA ILE A 47 -8.94 -7.69 -5.17
C ILE A 47 -8.29 -8.22 -6.44
N CYS A 48 -8.72 -9.42 -6.83
CA CYS A 48 -8.37 -10.03 -8.10
C CYS A 48 -8.89 -9.16 -9.25
N ALA A 49 -7.99 -8.69 -10.12
CA ALA A 49 -8.36 -8.20 -11.44
C ALA A 49 -8.83 -9.39 -12.29
N TYR A 50 -10.10 -9.39 -12.71
CA TYR A 50 -10.60 -10.35 -13.70
C TYR A 50 -10.66 -9.68 -15.07
N ARG A 51 -9.70 -9.99 -15.97
CA ARG A 51 -9.80 -9.63 -17.38
C ARG A 51 -10.72 -10.66 -18.05
N ARG A 52 -11.97 -10.28 -18.36
CA ARG A 52 -12.90 -11.11 -19.14
C ARG A 52 -12.53 -10.97 -20.63
N MET A 53 -11.93 -12.01 -21.20
CA MET A 53 -11.86 -12.20 -22.66
C MET A 53 -13.23 -12.74 -23.11
N GLY A 54 -13.78 -12.17 -24.18
CA GLY A 54 -15.07 -12.58 -24.73
C GLY A 54 -15.04 -14.00 -25.27
N ASP A 55 -16.11 -14.76 -25.03
CA ASP A 55 -17.00 -15.25 -26.08
C ASP A 55 -18.24 -15.91 -25.45
N ASP A 56 -19.32 -15.89 -26.22
CA ASP A 56 -20.71 -16.18 -25.85
C ASP A 56 -20.95 -17.63 -25.35
N ASN A 57 -21.60 -17.79 -24.19
CA ASN A 57 -22.89 -18.48 -24.12
C ASN A 57 -23.56 -18.39 -22.74
N VAL A 58 -24.89 -18.47 -22.79
CA VAL A 58 -25.88 -18.22 -21.74
C VAL A 58 -25.93 -19.36 -20.70
N VAL A 59 -26.42 -19.01 -19.48
CA VAL A 59 -26.75 -19.83 -18.28
C VAL A 59 -25.57 -19.97 -17.30
N ALA A 60 -25.52 -19.31 -16.14
CA ALA A 60 -26.56 -19.27 -15.10
C ALA A 60 -26.59 -17.94 -14.31
N ARG A 61 -27.75 -17.29 -14.34
CA ARG A 61 -28.25 -16.44 -13.25
C ARG A 61 -28.67 -17.35 -12.09
N LEU A 62 -27.93 -17.36 -10.98
CA LEU A 62 -28.48 -17.45 -9.61
C LEU A 62 -27.31 -17.38 -8.61
N GLY A 63 -27.24 -16.30 -7.83
CA GLY A 63 -26.18 -16.11 -6.83
C GLY A 63 -25.94 -14.65 -6.43
N SER A 64 -26.51 -13.71 -7.20
CA SER A 64 -26.61 -12.30 -6.82
C SER A 64 -27.60 -12.14 -5.68
N MET A 65 -27.09 -11.93 -4.45
CA MET A 65 -27.73 -11.16 -3.36
C MET A 65 -26.90 -11.10 -2.06
N LYS A 66 -25.71 -11.72 -1.98
CA LYS A 66 -24.81 -11.59 -0.82
C LYS A 66 -23.57 -10.69 -1.03
N ALA A 67 -23.30 -10.26 -2.27
CA ALA A 67 -22.13 -9.45 -2.59
C ALA A 67 -22.38 -7.93 -2.56
N LEU A 68 -23.62 -7.47 -2.38
CA LEU A 68 -23.98 -6.05 -2.51
C LEU A 68 -24.16 -5.29 -1.17
N LEU A 69 -23.81 -5.90 -0.03
CA LEU A 69 -23.85 -5.24 1.29
C LEU A 69 -22.46 -4.77 1.78
N GLY A 70 -21.44 -4.87 0.94
CA GLY A 70 -20.06 -4.46 1.26
C GLY A 70 -19.65 -3.10 0.67
N ILE A 71 -20.61 -2.27 0.27
CA ILE A 71 -20.36 -0.91 -0.24
C ILE A 71 -20.93 0.05 0.81
N VAL A 72 -20.09 0.95 1.31
CA VAL A 72 -20.33 1.94 2.39
C VAL A 72 -20.18 1.41 3.82
N ALA A 73 -18.93 1.17 4.22
CA ALA A 73 -18.55 1.17 5.64
C ALA A 73 -17.05 1.42 5.77
N GLY A 74 -16.65 2.67 6.05
CA GLY A 74 -15.26 2.99 6.39
C GLY A 74 -14.77 2.23 7.63
N ALA A 75 -13.46 2.27 7.88
CA ALA A 75 -12.74 1.46 8.88
C ALA A 75 -13.35 1.39 10.30
N GLY A 76 -14.23 2.32 10.70
CA GLY A 76 -14.96 2.26 11.96
C GLY A 76 -16.09 1.21 12.03
N ALA A 77 -16.69 0.84 10.90
CA ALA A 77 -17.81 -0.11 10.87
C ALA A 77 -17.35 -1.58 10.98
N SER A 78 -16.16 -1.91 10.48
CA SER A 78 -15.60 -3.27 10.53
C SER A 78 -15.37 -3.76 11.98
N TYR A 79 -14.97 -2.87 12.89
CA TYR A 79 -14.81 -3.20 14.31
C TYR A 79 -16.15 -3.36 15.04
N GLY A 80 -17.16 -2.56 14.66
CA GLY A 80 -18.53 -2.69 15.19
C GLY A 80 -19.17 -4.02 14.80
N ILE A 81 -18.97 -4.46 13.55
CA ILE A 81 -19.45 -5.77 13.06
C ILE A 81 -18.68 -6.91 13.73
N TYR A 82 -17.35 -6.81 13.87
CA TYR A 82 -16.55 -7.79 14.62
C TYR A 82 -17.08 -7.97 16.06
N LYS A 83 -17.39 -6.88 16.78
CA LYS A 83 -17.93 -6.94 18.14
C LYS A 83 -19.35 -7.53 18.21
N LEU A 84 -20.18 -7.33 17.18
CA LEU A 84 -21.52 -7.91 17.08
C LEU A 84 -21.51 -9.40 16.69
N VAL A 85 -20.54 -9.83 15.89
CA VAL A 85 -20.38 -11.23 15.46
C VAL A 85 -19.66 -12.06 16.53
N SER A 86 -18.64 -11.51 17.19
CA SER A 86 -17.93 -12.18 18.30
C SER A 86 -18.72 -12.20 19.61
N GLY A 87 -19.77 -11.39 19.75
CA GLY A 87 -20.71 -11.43 20.88
C GLY A 87 -21.82 -12.48 20.78
N ARG A 88 -21.88 -13.26 19.69
CA ARG A 88 -22.98 -14.22 19.43
C ARG A 88 -22.58 -15.68 19.18
N ALA A 89 -21.31 -16.03 19.36
CA ALA A 89 -20.87 -17.42 19.29
C ALA A 89 -20.40 -17.89 20.67
N GLY A 90 -21.30 -18.53 21.42
CA GLY A 90 -20.96 -19.13 22.70
C GLY A 90 -22.14 -19.60 23.55
N ASP A 91 -23.11 -20.30 22.97
CA ASP A 91 -23.95 -21.19 23.78
C ASP A 91 -24.06 -22.55 23.09
N ALA A 92 -23.14 -23.44 23.44
CA ALA A 92 -23.23 -24.87 23.22
C ALA A 92 -22.47 -25.55 24.36
N GLY A 93 -23.23 -25.98 25.36
CA GLY A 93 -22.71 -26.57 26.58
C GLY A 93 -21.91 -27.84 26.33
N VAL A 94 -20.72 -27.92 26.93
CA VAL A 94 -20.07 -29.18 27.27
C VAL A 94 -19.51 -29.09 28.69
N ASN A 95 -20.09 -29.94 29.53
CA ASN A 95 -19.80 -30.12 30.94
C ASN A 95 -18.36 -30.61 31.15
N ARG A 96 -17.50 -29.82 31.82
CA ARG A 96 -16.26 -30.35 32.42
C ARG A 96 -15.93 -29.64 33.73
N LYS A 97 -16.26 -30.31 34.83
CA LYS A 97 -15.86 -29.96 36.21
C LYS A 97 -14.37 -29.62 36.27
N LYS A 98 -14.02 -28.44 36.81
CA LYS A 98 -12.70 -28.19 37.40
C LYS A 98 -12.86 -27.56 38.79
N SER A 99 -12.30 -28.29 39.75
CA SER A 99 -12.18 -27.99 41.16
C SER A 99 -11.41 -26.66 41.37
N ALA A 100 -11.96 -25.79 42.22
CA ALA A 100 -11.31 -24.56 42.65
C ALA A 100 -10.14 -24.91 43.59
N LYS A 101 -8.91 -24.58 43.18
CA LYS A 101 -7.78 -24.42 44.10
C LYS A 101 -7.56 -22.94 44.36
N SER A 102 -7.80 -22.54 45.61
CA SER A 102 -7.40 -21.25 46.17
C SER A 102 -5.88 -21.08 46.03
N VAL A 103 -5.43 -19.98 45.42
CA VAL A 103 -4.02 -19.55 45.45
C VAL A 103 -3.95 -18.32 46.35
N THR A 104 -3.28 -18.48 47.48
CA THR A 104 -2.94 -17.41 48.42
C THR A 104 -2.01 -16.41 47.75
N ILE A 105 -2.46 -15.17 47.60
CA ILE A 105 -1.66 -14.06 47.03
C ILE A 105 -0.70 -13.55 48.11
N GLN A 106 0.61 -13.54 47.82
CA GLN A 106 1.61 -12.94 48.70
C GLN A 106 1.62 -11.41 48.61
N PRO A 107 1.93 -10.68 49.70
CA PRO A 107 2.07 -9.22 49.67
C PRO A 107 3.24 -8.79 48.78
N GLY A 108 3.00 -7.95 47.77
CA GLY A 108 4.03 -7.38 46.88
C GLY A 108 3.77 -7.50 45.37
N SER A 109 2.71 -8.21 44.95
CA SER A 109 2.34 -8.34 43.54
C SER A 109 1.67 -7.08 42.95
N LEU A 110 1.94 -6.79 41.68
CA LEU A 110 1.39 -5.68 40.88
C LEU A 110 -0.16 -5.64 40.86
N MET A 111 -0.82 -6.77 41.12
CA MET A 111 -2.29 -6.89 41.19
C MET A 111 -2.90 -6.28 42.47
N ALA A 112 -2.12 -6.06 43.52
CA ALA A 112 -2.60 -5.38 44.73
C ALA A 112 -2.70 -3.86 44.56
N LYS A 113 -2.06 -3.28 43.52
CA LYS A 113 -2.00 -1.83 43.28
C LYS A 113 -3.08 -1.29 42.32
N VAL A 114 -3.97 -2.14 41.79
CA VAL A 114 -5.00 -1.72 40.82
C VAL A 114 -6.43 -1.89 41.35
N SER A 115 -6.62 -2.26 42.62
CA SER A 115 -7.95 -2.38 43.24
C SER A 115 -8.61 -1.04 43.64
N GLY A 116 -8.06 0.10 43.19
CA GLY A 116 -8.45 1.43 43.65
C GLY A 116 -9.39 2.26 42.76
N PHE A 117 -9.79 1.79 41.57
CA PHE A 117 -10.67 2.59 40.68
C PHE A 117 -12.02 1.93 40.46
N LYS A 118 -13.05 2.54 41.07
CA LYS A 118 -14.44 2.12 41.06
C LYS A 118 -15.11 2.58 39.75
N VAL A 119 -15.35 1.65 38.82
CA VAL A 119 -16.26 1.87 37.69
C VAL A 119 -17.70 1.85 38.24
N VAL A 120 -18.34 3.01 38.31
CA VAL A 120 -19.77 3.11 38.66
C VAL A 120 -20.58 2.68 37.44
N SER A 121 -21.12 1.46 37.50
CA SER A 121 -22.22 0.99 36.69
C SER A 121 -23.52 1.69 37.11
N LYS A 122 -24.17 2.34 36.15
CA LYS A 122 -25.47 3.01 36.26
C LYS A 122 -26.53 2.01 36.78
N SER A 123 -27.13 2.30 37.93
CA SER A 123 -28.34 1.65 38.42
C SER A 123 -29.49 2.64 38.43
N ASP A 124 -30.63 2.18 37.92
CA ASP A 124 -31.91 2.87 37.81
C ASP A 124 -32.35 3.52 39.13
N ASN A 125 -32.87 4.75 39.04
CA ASN A 125 -34.03 5.22 39.81
C ASN A 125 -34.52 6.55 39.21
N LEU A 126 -35.84 6.62 39.02
CA LEU A 126 -36.61 7.73 38.47
C LEU A 126 -36.84 8.80 39.54
N ASP A 127 -36.58 10.07 39.20
CA ASP A 127 -37.31 11.23 39.74
C ASP A 127 -37.22 12.41 38.74
N PRO A 128 -38.33 13.06 38.32
CA PRO A 128 -38.30 14.08 37.28
C PRO A 128 -38.57 15.49 37.83
N SER A 129 -37.53 16.30 38.02
CA SER A 129 -37.68 17.76 38.04
C SER A 129 -36.34 18.50 38.05
N ALA A 130 -36.30 19.61 37.29
CA ALA A 130 -35.32 20.68 37.24
C ALA A 130 -34.14 20.53 36.25
N ASP A 131 -34.39 21.06 35.05
CA ASP A 131 -33.68 22.18 34.44
C ASP A 131 -32.19 22.07 34.02
N THR A 132 -32.02 22.35 32.72
CA THR A 132 -30.94 23.15 32.10
C THR A 132 -29.74 22.40 31.49
N GLU A 133 -29.74 22.47 30.16
CA GLU A 133 -28.60 22.57 29.24
C GLU A 133 -27.69 21.36 28.95
N SER A 134 -27.24 21.35 27.70
CA SER A 134 -26.17 20.53 27.12
C SER A 134 -26.53 19.08 26.80
N SER A 135 -27.24 18.91 25.68
CA SER A 135 -27.22 17.68 24.88
C SER A 135 -26.40 17.89 23.60
N ASP A 136 -25.14 18.29 23.75
CA ASP A 136 -24.12 18.19 22.69
C ASP A 136 -22.88 17.48 23.24
N ILE A 137 -23.11 16.30 23.82
CA ILE A 137 -22.04 15.31 23.97
C ILE A 137 -21.87 14.65 22.61
N PHE A 138 -21.35 15.42 21.66
CA PHE A 138 -20.77 14.88 20.45
C PHE A 138 -19.74 13.86 20.89
N SER A 139 -19.90 12.65 20.36
CA SER A 139 -18.92 11.58 20.33
C SER A 139 -17.60 12.09 19.75
N LYS A 140 -16.80 12.81 20.53
CA LYS A 140 -15.39 13.09 20.21
C LYS A 140 -14.63 11.79 20.39
N SER A 141 -14.75 10.93 19.39
CA SER A 141 -13.77 9.90 19.11
C SER A 141 -12.42 10.58 18.97
N ALA A 142 -11.37 9.99 19.54
CA ALA A 142 -9.98 10.41 19.45
C ALA A 142 -9.43 10.49 18.00
N ALA A 143 -10.27 10.30 16.98
CA ALA A 143 -9.95 10.25 15.56
C ALA A 143 -10.10 11.58 14.81
N SER A 144 -10.71 12.63 15.37
CA SER A 144 -10.91 13.90 14.66
C SER A 144 -10.04 15.02 15.22
N LEU A 145 -8.78 15.08 14.78
CA LEU A 145 -8.00 16.32 14.92
C LEU A 145 -8.72 17.42 14.15
N GLU A 146 -9.21 18.44 14.86
CA GLU A 146 -9.83 19.60 14.21
C GLU A 146 -8.82 20.30 13.26
N PRO A 147 -9.28 20.93 12.15
CA PRO A 147 -8.39 21.51 11.14
C PRO A 147 -7.34 22.49 11.70
N ARG A 148 -7.71 23.26 12.74
CA ARG A 148 -6.79 24.17 13.45
C ARG A 148 -5.58 23.45 14.05
N HIS A 149 -5.75 22.22 14.54
CA HIS A 149 -4.64 21.45 15.11
C HIS A 149 -3.65 20.99 14.04
N LEU A 150 -4.13 20.66 12.83
CA LEU A 150 -3.24 20.31 11.71
C LEU A 150 -2.39 21.52 11.31
N SER A 151 -2.99 22.70 11.20
CA SER A 151 -2.24 23.95 10.93
C SER A 151 -1.23 24.27 12.03
N MET A 152 -1.61 24.12 13.31
CA MET A 152 -0.67 24.30 14.43
C MET A 152 0.52 23.32 14.37
N LEU A 153 0.27 22.04 14.05
CA LEU A 153 1.33 21.05 13.89
C LEU A 153 2.27 21.38 12.73
N LEU A 154 1.76 21.85 11.59
CA LEU A 154 2.58 22.31 10.47
C LEU A 154 3.46 23.51 10.86
N SER A 155 2.88 24.49 11.56
CA SER A 155 3.63 25.64 12.07
C SER A 155 4.73 25.21 13.05
N LEU A 156 4.42 24.30 13.98
CA LEU A 156 5.37 23.81 14.97
C LEU A 156 6.50 23.01 14.31
N LEU A 157 6.20 22.22 13.27
CA LEU A 157 7.20 21.50 12.50
C LEU A 157 8.24 22.44 11.88
N GLN A 158 7.79 23.58 11.34
CA GLN A 158 8.66 24.58 10.71
C GLN A 158 9.45 25.40 11.74
N SER A 159 8.84 25.75 12.88
CA SER A 159 9.44 26.68 13.84
C SER A 159 10.32 26.01 14.89
N SER A 160 10.15 24.70 15.16
CA SER A 160 10.90 24.04 16.24
C SER A 160 12.37 23.79 15.86
N PRO A 161 13.33 24.35 16.63
CA PRO A 161 14.74 24.04 16.43
C PRO A 161 15.11 22.64 16.95
N ASN A 162 14.27 22.04 17.81
CA ASN A 162 14.53 20.79 18.49
C ASN A 162 14.20 19.56 17.61
N PRO A 163 15.19 18.72 17.24
CA PRO A 163 14.98 17.54 16.41
C PRO A 163 13.94 16.56 16.98
N GLU A 164 13.91 16.38 18.31
CA GLU A 164 12.97 15.45 18.94
C GLU A 164 11.53 15.94 18.90
N GLU A 165 11.31 17.25 18.98
CA GLU A 165 9.99 17.85 18.79
C GLU A 165 9.55 17.69 17.33
N ARG A 166 10.41 18.02 16.36
CA ARG A 166 10.10 17.81 14.94
C ARG A 166 9.74 16.35 14.65
N ARG A 167 10.51 15.40 15.19
CA ARG A 167 10.24 13.97 15.06
C ARG A 167 8.86 13.59 15.62
N LYS A 168 8.50 14.06 16.82
CA LYS A 168 7.17 13.80 17.42
C LYS A 168 6.03 14.44 16.60
N VAL A 169 6.26 15.63 16.07
CA VAL A 169 5.28 16.32 15.21
C VAL A 169 5.08 15.56 13.91
N LEU A 170 6.16 15.08 13.26
CA LEU A 170 6.08 14.26 12.05
C LEU A 170 5.32 12.95 12.29
N VAL A 171 5.59 12.26 13.41
CA VAL A 171 4.82 11.06 13.81
C VAL A 171 3.33 11.39 13.97
N THR A 172 3.02 12.51 14.63
CA THR A 172 1.63 12.95 14.85
C THR A 172 0.93 13.28 13.54
N LEU A 173 1.60 14.03 12.64
CA LEU A 173 1.09 14.34 11.30
C LEU A 173 0.93 13.08 10.45
N GLY A 174 1.87 12.14 10.53
CA GLY A 174 1.79 10.87 9.81
C GLY A 174 0.60 10.02 10.25
N ASN A 175 0.35 9.93 11.56
CA ASN A 175 -0.83 9.25 12.10
C ASN A 175 -2.13 9.96 11.70
N ALA A 176 -2.13 11.30 11.72
CA ALA A 176 -3.28 12.09 11.27
C ALA A 176 -3.57 11.87 9.77
N ALA A 177 -2.53 11.74 8.94
CA ALA A 177 -2.65 11.49 7.51
C ALA A 177 -3.17 10.09 7.14
N ALA A 178 -3.39 9.19 8.11
CA ALA A 178 -4.09 7.93 7.86
C ALA A 178 -5.59 8.13 7.53
N PHE A 179 -6.15 9.30 7.82
CA PHE A 179 -7.55 9.64 7.53
C PHE A 179 -7.65 10.51 6.27
N THR A 180 -8.51 10.12 5.32
CA THR A 180 -8.67 10.82 4.02
C THR A 180 -8.99 12.31 4.16
N VAL A 181 -9.88 12.68 5.09
CA VAL A 181 -10.22 14.09 5.36
C VAL A 181 -8.98 14.90 5.74
N ASN A 182 -8.07 14.33 6.54
CA ASN A 182 -6.84 15.01 6.94
C ASN A 182 -5.83 15.06 5.79
N GLN A 183 -5.82 14.07 4.88
CA GLN A 183 -4.98 14.11 3.69
C GLN A 183 -5.35 15.28 2.78
N ASP A 184 -6.64 15.57 2.63
CA ASP A 184 -7.14 16.70 1.86
C ASP A 184 -6.82 18.03 2.54
N LEU A 185 -7.13 18.17 3.84
CA LEU A 185 -6.82 19.37 4.62
C LEU A 185 -5.32 19.68 4.64
N LEU A 186 -4.46 18.67 4.82
CA LEU A 186 -3.01 18.86 4.80
C LEU A 186 -2.52 19.30 3.42
N ARG A 187 -3.14 18.85 2.32
CA ARG A 187 -2.84 19.38 0.99
C ARG A 187 -3.27 20.84 0.85
N GLU A 188 -4.49 21.17 1.29
CA GLU A 188 -5.03 22.53 1.23
C GLU A 188 -4.23 23.54 2.08
N PHE A 189 -3.66 23.10 3.20
CA PHE A 189 -2.78 23.91 4.04
C PHE A 189 -1.33 23.98 3.54
N GLY A 190 -1.01 23.45 2.35
CA GLY A 190 0.36 23.39 1.83
C GLY A 190 1.28 22.43 2.60
N GLY A 191 0.71 21.58 3.44
CA GLY A 191 1.41 20.66 4.33
C GLY A 191 2.26 19.61 3.61
N LEU A 192 1.91 19.24 2.37
CA LEU A 192 2.71 18.28 1.58
C LEU A 192 4.14 18.78 1.38
N HIS A 193 4.31 20.03 0.95
CA HIS A 193 5.63 20.63 0.73
C HIS A 193 6.35 20.95 2.03
N ILE A 194 5.62 21.37 3.07
CA ILE A 194 6.18 21.59 4.41
C ILE A 194 6.79 20.30 4.96
N ILE A 195 6.04 19.20 4.92
CA ILE A 195 6.51 17.89 5.39
C ILE A 195 7.66 17.40 4.51
N ALA A 196 7.52 17.46 3.19
CA ALA A 196 8.56 17.02 2.25
C ALA A 196 9.87 17.83 2.36
N GLY A 197 9.84 19.07 2.88
CA GLY A 197 11.04 19.85 3.19
C GLY A 197 11.99 19.15 4.17
N PHE A 198 11.50 18.21 4.97
CA PHE A 198 12.29 17.42 5.92
C PHE A 198 12.89 16.15 5.31
N LEU A 199 12.76 15.91 4.00
CA LEU A 199 13.48 14.83 3.30
C LEU A 199 14.99 15.09 3.26
N SER A 200 15.40 16.36 3.38
CA SER A 200 16.81 16.79 3.41
C SER A 200 17.35 17.01 4.83
N ASP A 201 16.60 16.65 5.88
CA ASP A 201 17.07 16.78 7.26
C ASP A 201 18.31 15.89 7.50
N PRO A 202 19.36 16.38 8.18
CA PRO A 202 20.57 15.59 8.44
C PRO A 202 20.31 14.33 9.27
N SER A 203 19.27 14.31 10.13
CA SER A 203 18.91 13.13 10.91
C SER A 203 18.19 12.09 10.04
N PRO A 204 18.71 10.85 9.94
CA PRO A 204 17.99 9.77 9.27
C PRO A 204 16.66 9.43 9.95
N GLU A 205 16.56 9.57 11.28
CA GLU A 205 15.32 9.33 12.03
C GLU A 205 14.22 10.33 11.64
N ILE A 206 14.56 11.61 11.47
CA ILE A 206 13.62 12.62 10.97
C ILE A 206 13.18 12.26 9.55
N ARG A 207 14.12 11.93 8.66
CA ARG A 207 13.79 11.53 7.28
C ARG A 207 12.88 10.30 7.21
N VAL A 208 13.08 9.31 8.09
CA VAL A 208 12.17 8.15 8.22
C VAL A 208 10.75 8.60 8.59
N GLN A 209 10.59 9.49 9.58
CA GLN A 209 9.26 9.96 9.97
C GLN A 209 8.61 10.83 8.89
N THR A 210 9.40 11.63 8.17
CA THR A 210 8.95 12.37 6.99
C THR A 210 8.41 11.41 5.93
N LEU A 211 9.17 10.38 5.56
CA LEU A 211 8.74 9.40 4.57
C LEU A 211 7.48 8.63 5.01
N ASN A 212 7.36 8.27 6.29
CA ASN A 212 6.15 7.62 6.81
C ASN A 212 4.92 8.53 6.71
N ALA A 213 5.06 9.82 7.02
CA ALA A 213 3.97 10.78 6.86
C ALA A 213 3.59 10.96 5.38
N LEU A 214 4.59 11.11 4.50
CA LEU A 214 4.38 11.20 3.05
C LEU A 214 3.75 9.93 2.46
N ASN A 215 4.11 8.76 2.96
CA ASN A 215 3.52 7.48 2.55
C ASN A 215 2.02 7.43 2.83
N ASN A 216 1.57 7.94 3.99
CA ASN A 216 0.15 8.01 4.28
C ASN A 216 -0.55 9.07 3.43
N LEU A 217 0.10 10.22 3.23
CA LEU A 217 -0.42 11.29 2.38
C LEU A 217 -0.54 10.87 0.91
N SER A 218 0.36 10.02 0.42
CA SER A 218 0.37 9.53 -0.96
C SER A 218 -0.69 8.48 -1.25
N MET A 219 -1.47 8.03 -0.26
CA MET A 219 -2.65 7.20 -0.52
C MET A 219 -3.76 7.97 -1.28
N ASN A 220 -3.70 9.30 -1.28
CA ASN A 220 -4.60 10.15 -2.07
C ASN A 220 -3.95 10.53 -3.40
N VAL A 221 -4.58 10.15 -4.53
CA VAL A 221 -4.06 10.40 -5.89
C VAL A 221 -3.83 11.90 -6.16
N ARG A 222 -4.67 12.79 -5.62
CA ARG A 222 -4.46 14.25 -5.76
C ARG A 222 -3.21 14.74 -5.02
N ASN A 223 -2.84 14.07 -3.93
CA ASN A 223 -1.58 14.35 -3.23
C ASN A 223 -0.38 13.83 -4.01
N GLN A 224 -0.50 12.65 -4.64
CA GLN A 224 0.58 12.08 -5.47
C GLN A 224 1.01 13.06 -6.56
N GLU A 225 0.05 13.75 -7.18
CA GLU A 225 0.33 14.74 -8.23
C GLU A 225 1.23 15.90 -7.75
N GLN A 226 1.11 16.33 -6.50
CA GLN A 226 2.02 17.33 -5.91
C GLN A 226 3.32 16.71 -5.40
N LEU A 227 3.28 15.46 -4.91
CA LEU A 227 4.43 14.78 -4.33
C LEU A 227 5.39 14.22 -5.40
N LYS A 228 4.97 14.07 -6.65
CA LYS A 228 5.77 13.48 -7.73
C LYS A 228 7.13 14.15 -7.93
N ILE A 229 7.23 15.46 -7.63
CA ILE A 229 8.49 16.22 -7.74
C ILE A 229 9.59 15.70 -6.81
N TYR A 230 9.22 15.00 -5.73
CA TYR A 230 10.15 14.43 -4.76
C TYR A 230 10.60 13.00 -5.12
N VAL A 231 9.98 12.34 -6.11
CA VAL A 231 10.32 10.97 -6.50
C VAL A 231 11.82 10.82 -6.81
N PRO A 232 12.46 11.68 -7.63
CA PRO A 232 13.90 11.56 -7.90
C PRO A 232 14.77 11.63 -6.62
N SER A 233 14.41 12.49 -5.67
CA SER A 233 15.12 12.61 -4.38
C SER A 233 14.95 11.37 -3.50
N VAL A 234 13.73 10.81 -3.46
CA VAL A 234 13.45 9.55 -2.73
C VAL A 234 14.24 8.38 -3.33
N MET A 235 14.39 8.34 -4.65
CA MET A 235 15.18 7.31 -5.34
C MET A 235 16.67 7.44 -5.04
N GLN A 236 17.21 8.66 -5.08
CA GLN A 236 18.58 8.92 -4.66
C GLN A 236 18.79 8.53 -3.19
N MET A 237 17.79 8.77 -2.33
CA MET A 237 17.84 8.34 -0.93
C MET A 237 17.92 6.81 -0.79
N ILE A 238 17.18 6.05 -1.60
CA ILE A 238 17.25 4.57 -1.62
C ILE A 238 18.65 4.10 -2.01
N GLU A 239 19.25 4.71 -3.03
CA GLU A 239 20.58 4.37 -3.54
C GLU A 239 21.68 4.65 -2.51
N MET A 240 21.61 5.79 -1.83
CA MET A 240 22.64 6.25 -0.90
C MET A 240 22.48 5.68 0.53
N SER A 241 21.37 5.01 0.82
CA SER A 241 21.11 4.44 2.15
C SER A 241 21.78 3.07 2.32
N PRO A 242 22.25 2.72 3.53
CA PRO A 242 22.70 1.37 3.83
C PRO A 242 21.61 0.34 3.51
N VAL A 243 22.01 -0.78 2.91
CA VAL A 243 21.10 -1.87 2.54
C VAL A 243 20.35 -2.34 3.78
N ASN A 244 19.02 -2.48 3.66
CA ASN A 244 18.09 -2.88 4.74
C ASN A 244 17.88 -1.86 5.85
N SER A 245 18.34 -0.61 5.70
CA SER A 245 18.04 0.45 6.68
C SER A 245 16.55 0.81 6.70
N ASP A 246 16.07 1.28 7.85
CA ASP A 246 14.70 1.79 8.00
C ASP A 246 14.39 2.93 7.03
N LEU A 247 15.41 3.74 6.71
CA LEU A 247 15.31 4.83 5.74
C LEU A 247 15.03 4.29 4.33
N GLN A 248 15.77 3.28 3.90
CA GLN A 248 15.57 2.62 2.61
C GLN A 248 14.18 1.96 2.53
N LEU A 249 13.73 1.32 3.62
CA LEU A 249 12.41 0.71 3.71
C LEU A 249 11.28 1.75 3.64
N ALA A 250 11.37 2.84 4.39
CA ALA A 250 10.38 3.90 4.38
C ALA A 250 10.27 4.57 2.99
N ALA A 251 11.40 4.76 2.31
CA ALA A 251 11.45 5.32 0.97
C ALA A 251 10.77 4.40 -0.07
N LEU A 252 11.05 3.09 -0.02
CA LEU A 252 10.41 2.10 -0.90
C LEU A 252 8.90 1.98 -0.68
N ARG A 253 8.43 2.13 0.57
CA ARG A 253 6.98 2.17 0.87
C ARG A 253 6.30 3.35 0.19
N LEU A 254 6.89 4.54 0.27
CA LEU A 254 6.39 5.72 -0.44
C LEU A 254 6.35 5.48 -1.96
N LEU A 255 7.42 4.94 -2.55
CA LEU A 255 7.43 4.61 -3.98
C LEU A 255 6.39 3.56 -4.37
N THR A 256 6.10 2.60 -3.48
CA THR A 256 5.03 1.61 -3.72
C THR A 256 3.69 2.30 -3.92
N ASN A 257 3.35 3.29 -3.09
CA ASN A 257 2.09 4.02 -3.23
C ASN A 257 2.06 4.93 -4.47
N VAL A 258 3.16 5.64 -4.75
CA VAL A 258 3.24 6.55 -5.90
C VAL A 258 3.31 5.79 -7.24
N SER A 259 3.75 4.54 -7.25
CA SER A 259 3.78 3.69 -8.45
C SER A 259 2.46 3.01 -8.77
N VAL A 260 1.44 3.06 -7.91
CA VAL A 260 0.15 2.39 -8.15
C VAL A 260 -0.53 2.91 -9.43
N THR A 261 -0.37 4.19 -9.74
CA THR A 261 -0.94 4.81 -10.94
C THR A 261 0.12 5.03 -12.00
N ASP A 262 -0.24 4.84 -13.28
CA ASP A 262 0.69 4.95 -14.41
C ASP A 262 1.25 6.37 -14.60
N ASN A 263 0.55 7.38 -14.09
CA ASN A 263 0.84 8.81 -14.24
C ASN A 263 2.28 9.19 -13.83
N HIS A 264 2.85 8.52 -12.82
CA HIS A 264 4.13 8.90 -12.21
C HIS A 264 5.20 7.83 -12.34
N GLN A 265 4.90 6.66 -12.90
CA GLN A 265 5.84 5.54 -12.97
C GLN A 265 7.05 5.82 -13.86
N HIS A 266 6.91 6.62 -14.91
CA HIS A 266 8.03 7.02 -15.79
C HIS A 266 9.16 7.74 -15.05
N LEU A 267 8.87 8.36 -13.90
CA LEU A 267 9.86 8.98 -13.03
C LEU A 267 10.81 7.95 -12.42
N MET A 268 10.40 6.67 -12.38
CA MET A 268 11.15 5.58 -11.75
C MET A 268 11.97 4.72 -12.72
N LYS A 269 11.89 4.96 -14.04
CA LYS A 269 12.53 4.09 -15.04
C LYS A 269 14.04 3.92 -14.85
N ASN A 270 14.73 4.98 -14.42
CA ASN A 270 16.18 4.96 -14.25
C ASN A 270 16.65 4.16 -13.02
N SER A 271 15.75 3.75 -12.12
CA SER A 271 16.13 2.91 -10.96
C SER A 271 15.85 1.43 -11.13
N ILE A 272 15.35 0.98 -12.28
CA ILE A 272 15.00 -0.44 -12.43
C ILE A 272 16.21 -1.33 -12.15
N THR A 273 17.39 -0.97 -12.65
CA THR A 273 18.66 -1.65 -12.34
C THR A 273 18.97 -1.67 -10.83
N LEU A 274 18.77 -0.55 -10.13
CA LEU A 274 18.97 -0.46 -8.67
C LEU A 274 17.99 -1.38 -7.93
N LEU A 275 16.71 -1.36 -8.30
CA LEU A 275 15.67 -2.19 -7.70
C LEU A 275 15.98 -3.68 -7.91
N LEU A 276 16.37 -4.09 -9.12
CA LEU A 276 16.78 -5.47 -9.40
C LEU A 276 18.02 -5.89 -8.58
N SER A 277 18.96 -4.97 -8.36
CA SER A 277 20.12 -5.22 -7.51
C SER A 277 19.73 -5.38 -6.04
N LEU A 278 18.82 -4.54 -5.54
CA LEU A 278 18.30 -4.64 -4.18
C LEU A 278 17.56 -5.97 -3.94
N LEU A 279 16.86 -6.53 -4.93
CA LEU A 279 16.24 -7.86 -4.76
C LEU A 279 17.24 -8.94 -4.35
N VAL A 280 18.48 -8.86 -4.84
CA VAL A 280 19.50 -9.87 -4.60
C VAL A 280 20.17 -9.69 -3.24
N VAL A 281 20.45 -8.45 -2.83
CA VAL A 281 21.29 -8.16 -1.66
C VAL A 281 20.51 -7.86 -0.37
N SER A 282 19.19 -7.67 -0.47
CA SER A 282 18.36 -7.27 0.66
C SER A 282 17.65 -8.43 1.36
N ASN A 283 17.12 -8.15 2.55
CA ASN A 283 16.32 -9.10 3.32
C ASN A 283 14.88 -9.21 2.78
N GLU A 284 14.14 -10.20 3.27
CA GLU A 284 12.76 -10.47 2.86
C GLU A 284 11.84 -9.23 2.91
N VAL A 285 11.94 -8.43 3.98
CA VAL A 285 11.08 -7.25 4.16
C VAL A 285 11.28 -6.24 3.03
N LEU A 286 12.53 -5.99 2.67
CA LEU A 286 12.86 -5.05 1.61
C LEU A 286 12.57 -5.64 0.22
N GLN A 287 12.90 -6.91 0.00
CA GLN A 287 12.57 -7.64 -1.24
C GLN A 287 11.09 -7.53 -1.57
N ILE A 288 10.20 -7.72 -0.58
CA ILE A 288 8.75 -7.58 -0.77
C ILE A 288 8.39 -6.18 -1.27
N GLN A 289 8.97 -5.11 -0.71
CA GLN A 289 8.65 -3.74 -1.14
C GLN A 289 9.22 -3.43 -2.53
N VAL A 290 10.45 -3.85 -2.81
CA VAL A 290 11.06 -3.72 -4.13
C VAL A 290 10.22 -4.42 -5.20
N LEU A 291 9.75 -5.65 -4.92
CA LEU A 291 8.89 -6.39 -5.84
C LEU A 291 7.54 -5.71 -6.06
N LYS A 292 6.95 -5.07 -5.04
CA LYS A 292 5.71 -4.30 -5.23
C LYS A 292 5.90 -3.16 -6.21
N VAL A 293 6.99 -2.40 -6.07
CA VAL A 293 7.34 -1.33 -7.03
C VAL A 293 7.54 -1.93 -8.43
N LEU A 294 8.38 -2.97 -8.57
CA LEU A 294 8.65 -3.59 -9.87
C LEU A 294 7.40 -4.17 -10.54
N VAL A 295 6.49 -4.78 -9.77
CA VAL A 295 5.21 -5.28 -10.28
C VAL A 295 4.36 -4.12 -10.79
N ASN A 296 4.21 -3.04 -10.02
CA ASN A 296 3.47 -1.85 -10.46
C ASN A 296 4.07 -1.25 -11.75
N LEU A 297 5.40 -1.14 -11.85
CA LEU A 297 6.05 -0.67 -13.08
C LEU A 297 5.79 -1.62 -14.26
N SER A 298 5.82 -2.94 -14.02
CA SER A 298 5.63 -3.96 -15.05
C SER A 298 4.20 -4.10 -15.56
N SER A 299 3.20 -3.57 -14.84
CA SER A 299 1.82 -3.48 -15.34
C SER A 299 1.61 -2.38 -16.38
N ASN A 300 2.55 -1.42 -16.50
CA ASN A 300 2.50 -0.36 -17.49
C ASN A 300 3.28 -0.75 -18.77
N PRO A 301 2.58 -0.91 -19.91
CA PRO A 301 3.21 -1.29 -21.17
C PRO A 301 4.29 -0.31 -21.64
N ASP A 302 4.15 0.99 -21.34
CA ASP A 302 5.09 2.02 -21.79
C ASP A 302 6.47 1.89 -21.14
N LEU A 303 6.56 1.21 -19.99
CA LEU A 303 7.82 0.98 -19.28
C LEU A 303 8.44 -0.38 -19.57
N MET A 304 7.77 -1.24 -20.32
CA MET A 304 8.22 -2.60 -20.53
C MET A 304 9.58 -2.65 -21.22
N ASP A 305 9.79 -1.80 -22.23
CA ASP A 305 11.06 -1.71 -22.94
C ASP A 305 12.20 -1.26 -22.01
N ASP A 306 11.95 -0.33 -21.08
CA ASP A 306 12.93 0.09 -20.07
C ASP A 306 13.23 -1.06 -19.09
N ILE A 307 12.20 -1.81 -18.66
CA ILE A 307 12.33 -2.89 -17.69
C ILE A 307 13.14 -4.07 -18.25
N VAL A 308 12.82 -4.54 -19.45
CA VAL A 308 13.51 -5.69 -20.06
C VAL A 308 14.95 -5.38 -20.46
N GLN A 309 15.25 -4.11 -20.74
CA GLN A 309 16.60 -3.61 -21.06
C GLN A 309 17.44 -3.29 -19.81
N ALA A 310 16.82 -3.20 -18.63
CA ALA A 310 17.52 -2.90 -17.40
C ALA A 310 18.60 -3.95 -17.11
N GLN A 311 19.72 -3.50 -16.53
CA GLN A 311 20.78 -4.41 -16.13
C GLN A 311 20.33 -5.19 -14.89
N ALA A 312 20.45 -6.51 -14.93
CA ALA A 312 20.01 -7.42 -13.89
C ALA A 312 21.17 -8.30 -13.43
N PRO A 313 21.43 -8.44 -12.11
CA PRO A 313 22.41 -9.41 -11.64
C PRO A 313 21.99 -10.84 -12.00
N ALA A 314 22.91 -11.65 -12.53
CA ALA A 314 22.62 -13.05 -12.87
C ALA A 314 22.17 -13.88 -11.65
N SER A 315 22.61 -13.50 -10.45
CA SER A 315 22.21 -14.09 -9.18
C SER A 315 20.73 -13.89 -8.84
N LEU A 316 20.00 -13.03 -9.55
CA LEU A 316 18.55 -12.90 -9.42
C LEU A 316 17.81 -14.23 -9.63
N ILE A 317 18.34 -15.09 -10.51
CA ILE A 317 17.80 -16.43 -10.77
C ILE A 317 17.83 -17.31 -9.51
N LEU A 318 18.75 -17.06 -8.57
CA LEU A 318 18.87 -17.84 -7.34
C LEU A 318 17.70 -17.63 -6.39
N LEU A 319 16.93 -16.54 -6.54
CA LEU A 319 15.71 -16.31 -5.76
C LEU A 319 14.54 -17.21 -6.20
N PHE A 320 14.63 -17.86 -7.36
CA PHE A 320 13.64 -18.85 -7.81
C PHE A 320 14.00 -20.23 -7.26
N ASP A 321 13.87 -20.37 -5.95
CA ASP A 321 14.26 -21.56 -5.21
C ASP A 321 13.24 -21.89 -4.13
N GLY A 322 13.07 -23.17 -3.81
CA GLY A 322 12.10 -23.62 -2.83
C GLY A 322 12.42 -23.20 -1.39
N CYS A 323 13.66 -22.76 -1.12
CA CYS A 323 14.06 -22.18 0.16
C CYS A 323 13.75 -20.67 0.27
N THR A 324 13.37 -20.01 -0.83
CA THR A 324 12.98 -18.59 -0.80
C THR A 324 11.63 -18.44 -0.10
N SER A 325 11.46 -17.40 0.72
CA SER A 325 10.18 -17.12 1.38
C SER A 325 9.04 -17.13 0.36
N THR A 326 7.96 -17.86 0.67
CA THR A 326 6.76 -17.97 -0.18
C THR A 326 6.25 -16.58 -0.61
N SER A 327 6.31 -15.59 0.29
CA SER A 327 5.82 -14.24 0.04
C SER A 327 6.65 -13.50 -1.04
N VAL A 328 7.96 -13.74 -1.07
CA VAL A 328 8.90 -13.20 -2.05
C VAL A 328 8.78 -13.99 -3.36
N LEU A 329 8.76 -15.32 -3.26
CA LEU A 329 8.69 -16.21 -4.42
C LEU A 329 7.42 -15.98 -5.24
N LEU A 330 6.25 -15.86 -4.61
CA LEU A 330 5.00 -15.55 -5.31
C LEU A 330 5.10 -14.23 -6.08
N ARG A 331 5.64 -13.19 -5.45
CA ARG A 331 5.81 -11.87 -6.09
C ARG A 331 6.81 -11.89 -7.25
N LEU A 332 7.89 -12.67 -7.14
CA LEU A 332 8.82 -12.91 -8.23
C LEU A 332 8.12 -13.61 -9.41
N LEU A 333 7.29 -14.61 -9.14
CA LEU A 333 6.53 -15.33 -10.16
C LEU A 333 5.51 -14.41 -10.85
N PHE A 334 4.80 -13.56 -10.10
CA PHE A 334 3.93 -12.53 -10.67
C PHE A 334 4.70 -11.55 -11.55
N PHE A 335 5.83 -11.04 -11.06
CA PHE A 335 6.70 -10.14 -11.82
C PHE A 335 7.12 -10.79 -13.15
N VAL A 336 7.62 -12.03 -13.13
CA VAL A 336 7.95 -12.78 -14.36
C VAL A 336 6.72 -12.97 -15.24
N GLY A 337 5.54 -13.21 -14.67
CA GLY A 337 4.28 -13.30 -15.41
C GLY A 337 3.95 -12.03 -16.20
N TYR A 338 4.07 -10.85 -15.57
CA TYR A 338 3.89 -9.57 -16.26
C TYR A 338 4.90 -9.37 -17.39
N LEU A 339 6.18 -9.66 -17.13
CA LEU A 339 7.21 -9.57 -18.17
C LEU A 339 6.97 -10.54 -19.33
N ARG A 340 6.48 -11.76 -19.04
CA ARG A 340 6.09 -12.76 -20.04
C ARG A 340 4.78 -12.44 -20.74
N ALA A 341 4.06 -11.38 -20.40
CA ALA A 341 2.95 -10.91 -21.24
C ALA A 341 3.48 -10.12 -22.45
N TRP A 342 4.67 -9.52 -22.34
CA TRP A 342 5.31 -8.78 -23.42
C TRP A 342 5.90 -9.71 -24.48
N ARG A 343 5.77 -9.33 -25.75
CA ARG A 343 6.19 -10.12 -26.92
C ARG A 343 7.07 -9.25 -27.82
N PRO A 344 8.41 -9.32 -27.69
CA PRO A 344 9.30 -8.57 -28.57
C PRO A 344 9.21 -9.06 -30.01
N SER A 345 9.46 -8.16 -30.97
CA SER A 345 9.79 -8.59 -32.33
C SER A 345 11.12 -9.36 -32.36
N ALA A 346 11.34 -10.17 -33.40
CA ALA A 346 12.60 -10.91 -33.54
C ALA A 346 13.84 -10.00 -33.51
N GLN A 347 13.73 -8.79 -34.08
CA GLN A 347 14.81 -7.80 -34.10
C GLN A 347 15.11 -7.25 -32.71
N VAL A 348 14.07 -6.96 -31.92
CA VAL A 348 14.22 -6.48 -30.53
C VAL A 348 14.81 -7.57 -29.64
N ALA A 349 14.32 -8.80 -29.76
CA ALA A 349 14.87 -9.94 -29.02
C ALA A 349 16.35 -10.16 -29.34
N GLU A 350 16.73 -10.08 -30.61
CA GLU A 350 18.14 -10.22 -31.03
C GLU A 350 19.02 -9.07 -30.53
N ALA A 351 18.50 -7.85 -30.49
CA ALA A 351 19.22 -6.73 -29.89
C ALA A 351 19.43 -6.92 -28.38
N LEU A 352 18.41 -7.42 -27.66
CA LEU A 352 18.50 -7.72 -26.23
C LEU A 352 19.50 -8.83 -25.92
N ARG A 353 19.58 -9.88 -26.75
CA ARG A 353 20.57 -10.98 -26.59
C ARG A 353 22.02 -10.52 -26.63
N ARG A 354 22.32 -9.41 -27.31
CA ARG A 354 23.67 -8.82 -27.31
C ARG A 354 24.04 -8.21 -25.96
N ARG A 355 23.06 -7.89 -25.12
CA ARG A 355 23.21 -7.40 -23.75
C ARG A 355 22.91 -8.53 -22.77
N GLN A 356 23.93 -9.36 -22.51
CA GLN A 356 23.76 -10.56 -21.68
C GLN A 356 23.33 -10.27 -20.23
N ASP A 357 23.63 -9.06 -19.75
CA ASP A 357 23.26 -8.57 -18.43
C ASP A 357 21.87 -7.92 -18.40
N SER A 358 21.11 -7.92 -19.51
CA SER A 358 19.74 -7.42 -19.52
C SER A 358 18.79 -8.35 -18.76
N LEU A 359 17.75 -7.78 -18.14
CA LEU A 359 16.70 -8.55 -17.47
C LEU A 359 16.04 -9.55 -18.42
N TYR A 360 15.89 -9.20 -19.70
CA TYR A 360 15.43 -10.12 -20.74
C TYR A 360 16.28 -11.39 -20.79
N CYS A 361 17.60 -11.26 -20.92
CA CYS A 361 18.51 -12.41 -20.98
C CYS A 361 18.48 -13.23 -19.67
N VAL A 362 18.40 -12.54 -18.53
CA VAL A 362 18.41 -13.18 -17.21
C VAL A 362 17.13 -13.98 -16.95
N LEU A 363 15.94 -13.49 -17.33
CA LEU A 363 14.66 -14.12 -16.93
C LEU A 363 13.77 -14.63 -18.08
N LEU A 364 13.88 -14.08 -19.29
CA LEU A 364 12.89 -14.29 -20.36
C LEU A 364 13.43 -15.04 -21.56
N ASP A 365 14.70 -14.84 -21.92
CA ASP A 365 15.30 -15.50 -23.08
C ASP A 365 15.25 -17.04 -22.95
N GLY A 366 15.16 -17.74 -24.08
CA GLY A 366 15.12 -19.20 -24.11
C GLY A 366 16.36 -19.87 -23.49
N SER A 367 17.49 -19.16 -23.44
CA SER A 367 18.72 -19.65 -22.80
C SER A 367 18.79 -19.40 -21.29
N SER A 368 17.83 -18.67 -20.71
CA SER A 368 17.81 -18.37 -19.27
C SER A 368 17.78 -19.65 -18.42
N GLN A 369 18.57 -19.65 -17.35
CA GLN A 369 18.55 -20.75 -16.35
C GLN A 369 17.21 -20.81 -15.58
N LEU A 370 16.37 -19.77 -15.66
CA LEU A 370 15.04 -19.78 -15.06
C LEU A 370 14.18 -20.94 -15.57
N HIS A 371 14.32 -21.32 -16.85
CA HIS A 371 13.59 -22.45 -17.43
C HIS A 371 13.93 -23.80 -16.76
N ARG A 372 15.10 -23.93 -16.14
CA ARG A 372 15.49 -25.11 -15.36
C ARG A 372 15.04 -25.03 -13.91
N LYS A 373 14.89 -23.81 -13.36
CA LYS A 373 14.45 -23.57 -11.99
C LYS A 373 12.93 -23.72 -11.83
N LEU A 374 12.13 -23.20 -12.76
CA LEU A 374 10.67 -23.22 -12.67
C LEU A 374 10.08 -24.62 -12.45
N PRO A 375 10.44 -25.67 -13.21
CA PRO A 375 9.88 -27.01 -12.99
C PRO A 375 10.16 -27.58 -11.59
N LEU A 376 11.29 -27.21 -10.97
CA LEU A 376 11.64 -27.66 -9.62
C LEU A 376 10.68 -27.09 -8.57
N LEU A 377 10.07 -25.93 -8.83
CA LEU A 377 9.10 -25.30 -7.93
C LEU A 377 7.70 -25.93 -8.00
N LEU A 378 7.43 -26.83 -8.95
CA LEU A 378 6.17 -27.59 -8.97
C LEU A 378 6.02 -28.56 -7.78
N SER A 379 7.11 -28.86 -7.07
CA SER A 379 7.10 -29.65 -5.84
C SER A 379 6.99 -28.80 -4.56
N HIS A 380 6.85 -27.48 -4.69
CA HIS A 380 6.75 -26.57 -3.55
C HIS A 380 5.50 -26.88 -2.69
N PRO A 381 5.56 -26.79 -1.35
CA PRO A 381 4.42 -27.13 -0.49
C PRO A 381 3.22 -26.19 -0.64
N ASP A 382 3.46 -24.93 -1.04
CA ASP A 382 2.41 -23.94 -1.26
C ASP A 382 1.71 -24.15 -2.62
N GLU A 383 0.38 -24.27 -2.60
CA GLU A 383 -0.44 -24.51 -3.80
C GLU A 383 -0.45 -23.32 -4.76
N GLU A 384 -0.41 -22.09 -4.25
CA GLU A 384 -0.42 -20.90 -5.09
C GLU A 384 0.91 -20.78 -5.85
N VAL A 385 2.04 -21.08 -5.20
CA VAL A 385 3.34 -21.16 -5.90
C VAL A 385 3.28 -22.16 -7.04
N LYS A 386 2.76 -23.37 -6.81
CA LYS A 386 2.63 -24.40 -7.85
C LYS A 386 1.72 -23.94 -9.00
N SER A 387 0.58 -23.33 -8.68
CA SER A 387 -0.36 -22.76 -9.66
C SER A 387 0.32 -21.71 -10.55
N GLN A 388 1.03 -20.76 -9.94
CA GLN A 388 1.76 -19.70 -10.66
C GLN A 388 2.86 -20.28 -11.56
N VAL A 389 3.65 -21.22 -11.05
CA VAL A 389 4.69 -21.91 -11.82
C VAL A 389 4.11 -22.65 -13.02
N ALA A 390 3.01 -23.40 -12.82
CA ALA A 390 2.34 -24.11 -13.90
C ALA A 390 1.90 -23.15 -15.01
N ARG A 391 1.31 -22.00 -14.65
CA ARG A 391 0.91 -20.97 -15.63
C ARG A 391 2.08 -20.34 -16.39
N LEU A 392 3.26 -20.28 -15.78
CA LEU A 392 4.45 -19.79 -16.48
C LEU A 392 5.02 -20.84 -17.45
N LEU A 393 4.80 -22.13 -17.20
CA LEU A 393 5.31 -23.21 -18.04
C LEU A 393 4.43 -23.52 -19.26
N THR A 394 3.16 -23.12 -19.23
CA THR A 394 2.21 -23.18 -20.35
C THR A 394 2.27 -21.90 -21.17
#